data_AF-A0A7N2LEG9-F1
#
_entry.id   AF-A0A7N2LEG9-F1
#
_cell.length_a   1.000
_cell.length_b   1.000
_cell.length_c   1.000
_cell.angle_alpha   90.00
_cell.angle_beta   90.00
_cell.angle_gamma   90.00
#
_symmetry.space_group_name_H-M   'P 1'
#
loop_
_entity.id
_entity.type
_entity.pdbx_description
1 polymer ?
#
loop_
_entity_poly.entity_id
_entity_poly.type
_entity_poly.pdbx_seq_one_letter_code
_entity_poly.pdbx_strand_id
1 'polypeptide(L)'
;MVSNYCSSCFKFLEKATIIDNIDASSESRNPWRLCTLNQVEEVKLVLRLIPIWLSSLMFGVVATNISTYFTKQGSTMIRSIGPHFQIPAASLQAFVGITIMITVPLYDRVLVPITRKFFGHHSGITLLQRVGIGLCISLLTMVVAALVEAKRVSIAKQYDLVDKYNEIVPMSVWWLLPQYILSGLADMFTFVGLQELFYDQMPESLRSLGAAAYVSVLGVGSFISSAIISIVQAISSSCGEKWLGNNLNRAHLDYFYWVLAGLSALNLCVYLWNAMRYMYKKLEGDEILASK
;
A
#
# COMPACT_ATOMS: atom_id res chain seq x y z
N MET A 1 35.94 -5.43 6.51
CA MET A 1 35.83 -4.51 5.35
C MET A 1 34.49 -3.80 5.48
N VAL A 2 34.50 -2.63 6.11
CA VAL A 2 33.32 -1.91 6.62
C VAL A 2 32.68 -1.11 5.49
N SER A 3 31.41 -1.37 5.20
CA SER A 3 30.66 -0.70 4.12
C SER A 3 30.40 0.76 4.47
N ASN A 4 31.19 1.65 3.88
CA ASN A 4 31.13 3.11 3.98
C ASN A 4 30.12 3.77 3.01
N TYR A 5 28.99 3.14 2.72
CA TYR A 5 28.12 3.61 1.63
C TYR A 5 27.01 4.61 2.00
N CYS A 6 26.77 5.01 3.26
CA CYS A 6 25.70 5.97 3.55
C CYS A 6 25.90 6.92 4.75
N SER A 7 27.12 7.44 4.93
CA SER A 7 27.31 8.81 5.45
C SER A 7 27.21 9.86 4.32
N SER A 8 26.77 9.45 3.12
CA SER A 8 26.81 10.25 1.89
C SER A 8 25.46 10.74 1.35
N CYS A 9 24.34 10.11 1.70
CA CYS A 9 23.02 10.62 1.28
C CYS A 9 22.66 11.88 2.08
N PHE A 10 22.24 12.93 1.38
CA PHE A 10 21.83 14.21 1.95
C PHE A 10 22.93 14.99 2.70
N LYS A 11 24.20 14.85 2.30
CA LYS A 11 25.33 15.67 2.81
C LYS A 11 25.07 17.18 2.72
N PHE A 12 24.26 17.63 1.76
CA PHE A 12 23.92 19.04 1.64
C PHE A 12 23.21 19.60 2.89
N LEU A 13 22.50 18.76 3.67
CA LEU A 13 21.85 19.18 4.91
C LEU A 13 22.85 19.52 6.02
N GLU A 14 24.08 19.01 5.96
CA GLU A 14 25.13 19.35 6.94
C GLU A 14 25.53 20.82 6.86
N LYS A 15 25.27 21.49 5.73
CA LYS A 15 25.47 22.93 5.60
C LYS A 15 24.63 23.74 6.59
N ALA A 16 23.50 23.21 7.06
CA ALA A 16 22.67 23.86 8.08
C ALA A 16 23.31 23.90 9.47
N THR A 17 24.45 23.22 9.67
CA THR A 17 25.21 23.25 10.93
C THR A 17 26.40 24.20 10.91
N ILE A 18 26.71 24.79 9.74
CA ILE A 18 27.86 25.67 9.55
C ILE A 18 27.50 27.08 10.02
N ILE A 19 28.31 27.64 10.91
CA ILE A 19 28.17 29.01 11.41
C ILE A 19 28.64 29.98 10.32
N ASP A 20 27.77 30.88 9.89
CA ASP A 20 28.13 31.97 8.98
C ASP A 20 28.50 33.26 9.74
N ASN A 21 28.99 34.27 9.02
CA ASN A 21 29.42 35.54 9.62
C ASN A 21 28.29 36.27 10.38
N ILE A 22 27.04 36.07 9.97
CA ILE A 22 25.88 36.70 10.59
C ILE A 22 25.57 36.00 11.91
N ASP A 23 25.61 34.67 11.94
CA ASP A 23 25.44 33.86 13.15
C ASP A 23 26.58 34.07 14.16
N ALA A 24 27.82 34.27 13.67
CA ALA A 24 28.97 34.59 14.51
C ALA A 24 28.89 36.01 15.12
N SER A 25 28.21 36.94 14.44
CA SER A 25 28.03 38.33 14.88
C SER A 25 26.78 38.56 15.74
N SER A 26 25.89 37.57 15.85
CA SER A 26 24.64 37.69 16.60
C SER A 26 24.83 37.23 18.04
N GLU A 27 24.34 38.02 19.01
CA GLU A 27 24.35 37.63 20.43
C GLU A 27 23.33 36.51 20.73
N SER A 28 22.34 36.30 19.86
CA SER A 28 21.28 35.32 20.05
C SER A 28 21.27 34.29 18.93
N ARG A 29 21.21 33.00 19.30
CA ARG A 29 21.25 31.90 18.32
C ARG A 29 19.86 31.67 17.71
N ASN A 30 19.73 31.81 16.39
CA ASN A 30 18.47 31.57 15.68
C ASN A 30 18.34 30.09 15.24
N PRO A 31 17.45 29.29 15.84
CA PRO A 31 17.30 27.86 15.52
C PRO A 31 16.78 27.57 14.11
N TRP A 32 16.21 28.57 13.42
CA TRP A 32 15.76 28.45 12.03
C TRP A 32 16.89 28.63 11.00
N ARG A 33 18.05 29.14 11.43
CA ARG A 33 19.22 29.34 10.57
C ARG A 33 20.33 28.32 10.86
N LEU A 34 20.53 28.03 12.14
CA LEU A 34 21.60 27.15 12.60
C LEU A 34 21.02 25.96 13.36
N CYS A 35 21.08 24.79 12.73
CA CYS A 35 20.60 23.54 13.29
C CYS A 35 21.72 22.78 14.01
N THR A 36 21.34 21.94 14.97
CA THR A 36 22.30 20.99 15.58
C THR A 36 22.54 19.80 14.65
N LEU A 37 23.67 19.10 14.84
CA LEU A 37 23.95 17.87 14.10
C LEU A 37 22.84 16.83 14.29
N ASN A 38 22.33 16.70 15.52
CA ASN A 38 21.23 15.79 15.83
C ASN A 38 19.97 16.10 15.00
N GLN A 39 19.56 17.38 14.93
CA GLN A 39 18.40 17.77 14.11
C GLN A 39 18.60 17.42 12.62
N VAL A 40 19.80 17.63 12.09
CA VAL A 40 20.12 17.27 10.71
C VAL A 40 20.06 15.76 10.50
N GLU A 41 20.54 14.96 11.44
CA GLU A 41 20.45 13.50 11.38
C GLU A 41 19.00 12.99 11.49
N GLU A 42 18.19 13.58 12.37
CA GLU A 42 16.76 13.28 12.48
C GLU A 42 16.03 13.52 11.14
N VAL A 43 16.28 14.65 10.49
CA VAL A 43 15.69 14.97 9.18
C VAL A 43 16.18 13.98 8.10
N LYS A 44 17.47 13.62 8.11
CA LYS A 44 18.00 12.60 7.18
C LYS A 44 17.26 11.27 7.31
N LEU A 45 16.89 10.85 8.54
CA LEU A 45 16.09 9.63 8.76
C LEU A 45 14.69 9.76 8.16
N VAL A 46 14.01 10.89 8.38
CA VAL A 46 12.69 11.16 7.80
C VAL A 46 12.74 11.12 6.26
N LEU A 47 13.73 11.79 5.66
CA LEU A 47 13.90 11.84 4.20
C LEU A 47 14.17 10.46 3.59
N ARG A 48 14.82 9.54 4.32
CA ARG A 48 15.03 8.16 3.87
C ARG A 48 13.73 7.36 3.78
N LEU A 49 12.71 7.72 4.55
CA LEU A 49 11.40 7.04 4.52
C LEU A 49 10.50 7.52 3.38
N ILE A 50 10.74 8.73 2.83
CA ILE A 50 9.91 9.30 1.76
C ILE A 50 9.83 8.40 0.52
N PRO A 51 10.94 7.85 -0.03
CA PRO A 51 10.86 6.96 -1.18
C PRO A 51 10.00 5.71 -0.91
N ILE A 52 10.09 5.14 0.30
CA ILE A 52 9.28 3.99 0.71
C ILE A 52 7.81 4.38 0.81
N TRP A 53 7.52 5.52 1.45
CA TRP A 53 6.18 6.08 1.55
C TRP A 53 5.54 6.27 0.16
N LEU A 54 6.25 6.92 -0.77
CA LEU A 54 5.79 7.15 -2.14
C LEU A 54 5.47 5.84 -2.86
N SER A 55 6.37 4.85 -2.76
CA SER A 55 6.17 3.52 -3.34
C SER A 55 5.10 2.68 -2.65
N SER A 56 4.50 3.18 -1.56
CA SER A 56 3.37 2.52 -0.88
C SER A 56 2.02 3.13 -1.25
N LEU A 57 1.99 4.29 -1.93
CA LEU A 57 0.74 4.98 -2.28
C LEU A 57 -0.16 4.16 -3.20
N MET A 58 0.42 3.34 -4.08
CA MET A 58 -0.35 2.47 -4.97
C MET A 58 -1.14 1.41 -4.21
N PHE A 59 -0.66 0.95 -3.04
CA PHE A 59 -1.44 0.09 -2.18
C PHE A 59 -2.71 0.80 -1.67
N GLY A 60 -2.61 2.09 -1.30
CA GLY A 60 -3.77 2.91 -0.94
C GLY A 60 -4.77 3.04 -2.09
N VAL A 61 -4.31 3.16 -3.34
CA VAL A 61 -5.16 3.14 -4.54
C VAL A 61 -5.90 1.80 -4.67
N VAL A 62 -5.22 0.68 -4.47
CA VAL A 62 -5.88 -0.64 -4.54
C VAL A 62 -6.87 -0.82 -3.39
N ALA A 63 -6.53 -0.39 -2.18
CA ALA A 63 -7.39 -0.51 -0.99
C ALA A 63 -8.74 0.21 -1.16
N THR A 64 -8.79 1.36 -1.85
CA THR A 64 -10.05 2.09 -2.07
C THR A 64 -11.06 1.30 -2.92
N ASN A 65 -10.61 0.34 -3.73
CA ASN A 65 -11.48 -0.48 -4.57
C ASN A 65 -12.36 -1.44 -3.74
N ILE A 66 -11.91 -1.82 -2.54
CA ILE A 66 -12.60 -2.75 -1.63
C ILE A 66 -13.99 -2.22 -1.26
N SER A 67 -14.08 -0.92 -0.93
CA SER A 67 -15.33 -0.28 -0.51
C SER A 67 -16.12 0.29 -1.70
N THR A 68 -15.48 0.54 -2.84
CA THR A 68 -16.09 1.17 -4.02
C THR A 68 -16.42 0.16 -5.11
N TYR A 69 -15.49 -0.07 -6.05
CA TYR A 69 -15.75 -0.88 -7.25
C TYR A 69 -16.04 -2.34 -6.93
N PHE A 70 -15.42 -2.95 -5.92
CA PHE A 70 -15.75 -4.33 -5.51
C PHE A 70 -17.19 -4.43 -5.00
N THR A 71 -17.63 -3.44 -4.21
CA THR A 71 -19.03 -3.35 -3.77
C THR A 71 -19.97 -3.17 -4.97
N LYS A 72 -19.62 -2.29 -5.91
CA LYS A 72 -20.41 -2.04 -7.13
C LYS A 72 -20.49 -3.27 -8.04
N GLN A 73 -19.40 -4.03 -8.14
CA GLN A 73 -19.34 -5.31 -8.83
C GLN A 73 -20.32 -6.29 -8.18
N GLY A 74 -20.19 -6.49 -6.86
CA GLY A 74 -21.04 -7.39 -6.09
C GLY A 74 -22.53 -7.04 -6.12
N SER A 75 -22.90 -5.75 -6.25
CA SER A 75 -24.31 -5.36 -6.33
C SER A 75 -25.02 -5.88 -7.58
N THR A 76 -24.27 -6.16 -8.66
CA THR A 76 -24.78 -6.70 -9.94
C THR A 76 -24.74 -8.22 -10.04
N MET A 77 -24.41 -8.92 -8.95
CA MET A 77 -24.26 -10.38 -8.90
C MET A 77 -25.36 -11.04 -8.08
N ILE A 78 -25.54 -12.35 -8.23
CA ILE A 78 -26.46 -13.14 -7.41
C ILE A 78 -25.90 -13.21 -5.98
N ARG A 79 -26.62 -12.58 -5.06
CA ARG A 79 -26.25 -12.44 -3.63
C ARG A 79 -27.08 -13.31 -2.70
N SER A 80 -27.82 -14.28 -3.23
CA SER A 80 -28.64 -15.17 -2.41
C SER A 80 -27.80 -16.21 -1.67
N ILE A 81 -28.11 -16.40 -0.39
CA ILE A 81 -27.65 -17.54 0.41
C ILE A 81 -28.90 -18.38 0.71
N GLY A 82 -29.03 -19.50 0.00
CA GLY A 82 -30.27 -20.27 0.00
C GLY A 82 -31.45 -19.51 -0.64
N PRO A 83 -32.69 -19.95 -0.37
CA PRO A 83 -33.87 -19.45 -1.08
C PRO A 83 -34.42 -18.10 -0.59
N HIS A 84 -34.11 -17.67 0.65
CA HIS A 84 -34.81 -16.55 1.29
C HIS A 84 -33.92 -15.43 1.81
N PHE A 85 -32.60 -15.57 1.74
CA PHE A 85 -31.67 -14.57 2.28
C PHE A 85 -30.81 -13.99 1.18
N GLN A 86 -30.73 -12.67 1.10
CA GLN A 86 -29.86 -11.97 0.17
C GLN A 86 -28.90 -11.07 0.95
N ILE A 87 -27.60 -11.31 0.79
CA ILE A 87 -26.61 -10.50 1.48
C ILE A 87 -26.44 -9.12 0.83
N PRO A 88 -26.22 -8.06 1.63
CA PRO A 88 -25.79 -6.76 1.10
C PRO A 88 -24.42 -6.90 0.43
N ALA A 89 -24.20 -6.30 -0.74
CA ALA A 89 -22.90 -6.39 -1.43
C ALA A 89 -21.74 -5.88 -0.56
N ALA A 90 -21.98 -4.80 0.21
CA ALA A 90 -20.98 -4.23 1.11
C ALA A 90 -20.58 -5.18 2.26
N SER A 91 -21.41 -6.16 2.63
CA SER A 91 -21.09 -7.12 3.68
C SER A 91 -19.89 -8.01 3.34
N LEU A 92 -19.53 -8.13 2.06
CA LEU A 92 -18.34 -8.88 1.62
C LEU A 92 -17.04 -8.27 2.15
N GLN A 93 -17.02 -6.97 2.47
CA GLN A 93 -15.87 -6.31 3.08
C GLN A 93 -15.49 -6.95 4.43
N ALA A 94 -16.44 -7.59 5.13
CA ALA A 94 -16.16 -8.32 6.36
C ALA A 94 -15.14 -9.45 6.15
N PHE A 95 -15.04 -10.04 4.95
CA PHE A 95 -14.05 -11.07 4.65
C PHE A 95 -12.62 -10.56 4.71
N VAL A 96 -12.39 -9.27 4.47
CA VAL A 96 -11.07 -8.64 4.70
C VAL A 96 -10.70 -8.74 6.17
N GLY A 97 -11.60 -8.30 7.06
CA GLY A 97 -11.42 -8.36 8.51
C GLY A 97 -11.25 -9.79 9.03
N ILE A 98 -12.08 -10.72 8.57
CA ILE A 98 -11.97 -12.16 8.92
C ILE A 98 -10.60 -12.70 8.48
N THR A 99 -10.15 -12.36 7.27
CA THR A 99 -8.85 -12.81 6.77
C THR A 99 -7.72 -12.28 7.64
N ILE A 100 -7.75 -10.99 8.01
CA ILE A 100 -6.76 -10.40 8.91
C ILE A 100 -6.79 -11.09 10.29
N MET A 101 -7.97 -11.30 10.87
CA MET A 101 -8.13 -11.97 12.17
C MET A 101 -7.57 -13.39 12.20
N ILE A 102 -7.65 -14.12 11.08
CA ILE A 102 -7.07 -15.47 10.96
C ILE A 102 -5.56 -15.39 10.66
N THR A 103 -5.16 -14.48 9.78
CA THR A 103 -3.79 -14.40 9.28
C THR A 103 -2.81 -13.83 10.30
N VAL A 104 -3.22 -12.85 11.12
CA VAL A 104 -2.34 -12.25 12.13
C VAL A 104 -1.85 -13.27 13.16
N PRO A 105 -2.72 -14.05 13.85
CA PRO A 105 -2.27 -15.10 14.76
C PRO A 105 -1.44 -16.17 14.04
N LEU A 106 -1.79 -16.53 12.80
CA LEU A 106 -1.04 -17.50 12.02
C LEU A 106 0.38 -16.98 11.73
N TYR A 107 0.52 -15.71 11.39
CA TYR A 107 1.81 -15.07 11.17
C TYR A 107 2.65 -15.09 12.46
N ASP A 108 2.09 -14.62 13.58
CA ASP A 108 2.82 -14.51 14.85
C ASP A 108 3.20 -15.88 15.44
N ARG A 109 2.32 -16.88 15.31
CA ARG A 109 2.51 -18.22 15.90
C ARG A 109 3.26 -19.19 15.02
N VAL A 110 3.18 -19.05 13.70
CA VAL A 110 3.73 -20.04 12.75
C VAL A 110 4.85 -19.41 11.93
N LEU A 111 4.59 -18.30 11.23
CA LEU A 111 5.59 -17.72 10.33
C LEU A 111 6.77 -17.12 11.09
N VAL A 112 6.56 -16.35 12.17
CA VAL A 112 7.64 -15.72 12.93
C VAL A 112 8.60 -16.75 13.54
N PRO A 113 8.17 -17.81 14.24
CA PRO A 113 9.10 -18.80 14.78
C PRO A 113 9.88 -19.56 13.70
N ILE A 114 9.22 -19.91 12.59
CA ILE A 114 9.86 -20.59 11.47
C ILE A 114 10.92 -19.70 10.83
N THR A 115 10.54 -18.48 10.47
CA THR A 115 11.44 -17.54 9.80
C THR A 115 12.59 -17.10 10.72
N ARG A 116 12.36 -16.98 12.03
CA ARG A 116 13.43 -16.78 13.02
C ARG A 116 14.43 -17.93 13.04
N LYS A 117 13.97 -19.18 12.88
CA LYS A 117 14.84 -20.36 12.80
C LYS A 117 15.70 -20.39 11.53
N PHE A 118 15.18 -19.88 10.42
CA PHE A 118 15.89 -19.88 9.13
C PHE A 118 16.77 -18.64 8.90
N PHE A 119 16.28 -17.45 9.25
CA PHE A 119 16.92 -16.17 8.95
C PHE A 119 17.60 -15.51 10.15
N GLY A 120 17.41 -16.03 11.37
CA GLY A 120 18.07 -15.53 12.58
C GLY A 120 17.63 -14.14 13.05
N HIS A 121 16.68 -13.49 12.36
CA HIS A 121 16.18 -12.16 12.71
C HIS A 121 15.05 -12.24 13.74
N HIS A 122 14.98 -11.28 14.68
CA HIS A 122 13.97 -11.29 15.77
C HIS A 122 12.52 -11.33 15.25
N SER A 123 12.24 -10.62 14.15
CA SER A 123 10.94 -10.59 13.49
C SER A 123 10.81 -11.63 12.35
N GLY A 124 11.84 -12.45 12.12
CA GLY A 124 11.84 -13.48 11.09
C GLY A 124 12.13 -12.99 9.68
N ILE A 125 11.28 -12.12 9.12
CA ILE A 125 11.51 -11.39 7.85
C ILE A 125 11.74 -9.90 8.12
N THR A 126 12.41 -9.19 7.23
CA THR A 126 12.60 -7.74 7.42
C THR A 126 11.30 -6.97 7.16
N LEU A 127 11.15 -5.80 7.80
CA LEU A 127 9.95 -4.96 7.62
C LEU A 127 9.73 -4.56 6.15
N LEU A 128 10.81 -4.32 5.39
CA LEU A 128 10.72 -4.02 3.95
C LEU A 128 10.29 -5.26 3.15
N GLN A 129 10.78 -6.45 3.48
CA GLN A 129 10.31 -7.67 2.83
C GLN A 129 8.81 -7.90 3.10
N ARG A 130 8.37 -7.65 4.34
CA ARG A 130 6.95 -7.75 4.73
C ARG A 130 6.08 -6.83 3.89
N VAL A 131 6.44 -5.54 3.76
CA VAL A 131 5.73 -4.57 2.90
C VAL A 131 5.77 -5.00 1.44
N GLY A 132 6.93 -5.44 0.93
CA GLY A 132 7.06 -5.92 -0.46
C GLY A 132 6.17 -7.13 -0.79
N ILE A 133 6.04 -8.08 0.14
CA ILE A 133 5.10 -9.21 0.01
C ILE A 133 3.67 -8.68 -0.11
N GLY A 134 3.28 -7.75 0.76
CA GLY A 134 1.95 -7.14 0.73
C GLY A 134 1.65 -6.42 -0.59
N LEU A 135 2.62 -5.67 -1.13
CA LEU A 135 2.51 -5.03 -2.45
C LEU A 135 2.39 -6.05 -3.60
N CYS A 136 3.12 -7.16 -3.52
CA CYS A 136 2.98 -8.25 -4.49
C CYS A 136 1.60 -8.90 -4.42
N ILE A 137 1.06 -9.13 -3.22
CA ILE A 137 -0.30 -9.67 -3.05
C ILE A 137 -1.32 -8.65 -3.56
N SER A 138 -1.13 -7.35 -3.31
CA SER A 138 -1.99 -6.27 -3.83
C SER A 138 -2.06 -6.27 -5.37
N LEU A 139 -0.92 -6.48 -6.04
CA LEU A 139 -0.87 -6.70 -7.49
C LEU A 139 -1.70 -7.93 -7.90
N LEU A 140 -1.51 -9.07 -7.23
CA LEU A 140 -2.26 -10.29 -7.51
C LEU A 140 -3.77 -10.10 -7.29
N THR A 141 -4.18 -9.31 -6.28
CA THR A 141 -5.58 -8.94 -6.06
C THR A 141 -6.17 -8.25 -7.28
N MET A 142 -5.45 -7.29 -7.88
CA MET A 142 -5.94 -6.59 -9.09
C MET A 142 -6.00 -7.51 -10.30
N VAL A 143 -5.04 -8.42 -10.47
CA VAL A 143 -5.08 -9.44 -11.53
C VAL A 143 -6.31 -10.34 -11.35
N VAL A 144 -6.55 -10.85 -10.14
CA VAL A 144 -7.72 -11.69 -9.84
C VAL A 144 -9.02 -10.92 -10.07
N ALA A 145 -9.11 -9.67 -9.61
CA ALA A 145 -10.28 -8.83 -9.83
C ALA A 145 -10.55 -8.59 -11.32
N ALA A 146 -9.50 -8.35 -12.13
CA ALA A 146 -9.61 -8.19 -13.58
C ALA A 146 -10.15 -9.46 -14.25
N LEU A 147 -9.66 -10.63 -13.85
CA LEU A 147 -10.12 -11.93 -14.39
C LEU A 147 -11.57 -12.24 -14.01
N VAL A 148 -11.94 -12.01 -12.74
CA VAL A 148 -13.30 -12.22 -12.26
C VAL A 148 -14.27 -11.27 -12.96
N GLU A 149 -13.86 -10.01 -13.17
CA GLU A 149 -14.68 -9.04 -13.87
C GLU A 149 -14.82 -9.35 -15.37
N ALA A 150 -13.74 -9.75 -16.03
CA ALA A 150 -13.80 -10.19 -17.43
C ALA A 150 -14.78 -11.35 -17.62
N LYS A 151 -14.81 -12.29 -16.66
CA LYS A 151 -15.81 -13.37 -16.63
C LYS A 151 -17.23 -12.84 -16.43
N ARG A 152 -17.45 -11.92 -15.48
CA ARG A 152 -18.78 -11.32 -15.22
C ARG A 152 -19.31 -10.60 -16.46
N VAL A 153 -18.47 -9.78 -17.10
CA VAL A 153 -18.82 -9.04 -18.33
C VAL A 153 -19.10 -10.01 -19.48
N SER A 154 -18.34 -11.09 -19.62
CA SER A 154 -18.60 -12.12 -20.63
C SER A 154 -19.97 -12.78 -20.45
N ILE A 155 -20.35 -13.11 -19.21
CA ILE A 155 -21.68 -13.65 -18.91
C ILE A 155 -22.76 -12.60 -19.20
N ALA A 156 -22.56 -11.34 -18.82
CA ALA A 156 -23.53 -10.28 -19.13
C ALA A 156 -23.78 -10.13 -20.64
N LYS A 157 -22.74 -10.31 -21.48
CA LYS A 157 -22.85 -10.33 -22.95
C LYS A 157 -23.64 -11.54 -23.45
N GLN A 158 -23.39 -12.74 -22.91
CA GLN A 158 -24.08 -13.96 -23.34
C GLN A 158 -25.58 -13.97 -23.06
N TYR A 159 -26.02 -13.27 -22.02
CA TYR A 159 -27.42 -13.16 -21.62
C TYR A 159 -28.09 -11.88 -22.11
N ASP A 160 -27.45 -11.12 -23.02
CA ASP A 160 -27.95 -9.84 -23.55
C ASP A 160 -28.33 -8.81 -22.44
N LEU A 161 -27.58 -8.81 -21.34
CA LEU A 161 -27.79 -7.94 -20.17
C LEU A 161 -26.97 -6.64 -20.22
N VAL A 162 -26.18 -6.45 -21.28
CA VAL A 162 -25.20 -5.34 -21.41
C VAL A 162 -25.88 -3.97 -21.34
N ASP A 163 -26.99 -3.81 -22.07
CA ASP A 163 -27.73 -2.54 -22.14
C ASP A 163 -28.75 -2.38 -21.00
N LYS A 164 -28.99 -3.44 -20.22
CA LYS A 164 -29.95 -3.41 -19.12
C LYS A 164 -29.31 -2.86 -17.85
N TYR A 165 -29.77 -1.67 -17.46
CA TYR A 165 -29.29 -1.00 -16.27
C TYR A 165 -29.70 -1.77 -15.00
N ASN A 166 -28.72 -2.06 -14.14
CA ASN A 166 -28.91 -2.64 -12.81
C ASN A 166 -29.52 -4.05 -12.79
N GLU A 167 -29.48 -4.78 -13.91
CA GLU A 167 -29.85 -6.19 -13.92
C GLU A 167 -28.75 -7.08 -13.36
N ILE A 168 -29.19 -8.12 -12.66
CA ILE A 168 -28.34 -9.09 -11.97
C ILE A 168 -27.77 -10.05 -13.01
N VAL A 169 -26.44 -10.05 -13.15
CA VAL A 169 -25.73 -11.05 -13.94
C VAL A 169 -25.87 -12.39 -13.25
N PRO A 170 -26.18 -13.49 -13.98
CA PRO A 170 -26.34 -14.83 -13.42
C PRO A 170 -24.99 -15.45 -13.00
N MET A 171 -24.29 -14.78 -12.09
CA MET A 171 -23.01 -15.16 -11.53
C MET A 171 -23.07 -14.97 -10.03
N SER A 172 -22.66 -15.98 -9.28
CA SER A 172 -22.68 -15.93 -7.82
C SER A 172 -21.64 -14.93 -7.28
N VAL A 173 -22.04 -14.14 -6.29
CA VAL A 173 -21.17 -13.16 -5.62
C VAL A 173 -19.93 -13.79 -4.95
N TRP A 174 -19.96 -15.09 -4.65
CA TRP A 174 -18.83 -15.82 -4.07
C TRP A 174 -17.58 -15.85 -4.95
N TRP A 175 -17.71 -15.56 -6.25
CA TRP A 175 -16.56 -15.35 -7.14
C TRP A 175 -15.70 -14.14 -6.75
N LEU A 176 -16.23 -13.20 -5.96
CA LEU A 176 -15.47 -12.07 -5.41
C LEU A 176 -14.66 -12.45 -4.16
N LEU A 177 -14.89 -13.63 -3.58
CA LEU A 177 -14.21 -14.02 -2.35
C LEU A 177 -12.67 -14.06 -2.49
N PRO A 178 -12.07 -14.55 -3.59
CA PRO A 178 -10.62 -14.55 -3.76
C PRO A 178 -9.98 -13.16 -3.70
N GLN A 179 -10.57 -12.14 -4.35
CA GLN A 179 -10.03 -10.77 -4.30
C GLN A 179 -10.16 -10.16 -2.90
N TYR A 180 -11.24 -10.42 -2.15
CA TYR A 180 -11.37 -9.95 -0.77
C TYR A 180 -10.38 -10.63 0.20
N ILE A 181 -10.13 -11.93 0.03
CA ILE A 181 -9.13 -12.64 0.83
C ILE A 181 -7.72 -12.13 0.52
N LEU A 182 -7.37 -11.99 -0.77
CA LEU A 182 -6.06 -11.45 -1.16
C LEU A 182 -5.88 -10.00 -0.67
N SER A 183 -6.91 -9.16 -0.71
CA SER A 183 -6.89 -7.84 -0.07
C SER A 183 -6.57 -7.93 1.42
N GLY A 184 -7.24 -8.79 2.18
CA GLY A 184 -6.97 -8.95 3.62
C GLY A 184 -5.54 -9.42 3.93
N LEU A 185 -4.99 -10.30 3.10
CA LEU A 185 -3.58 -10.69 3.18
C LEU A 185 -2.65 -9.51 2.87
N ALA A 186 -2.91 -8.78 1.77
CA ALA A 186 -2.13 -7.60 1.39
C ALA A 186 -2.14 -6.53 2.49
N ASP A 187 -3.30 -6.28 3.11
CA ASP A 187 -3.47 -5.34 4.22
C ASP A 187 -2.63 -5.74 5.43
N MET A 188 -2.69 -7.01 5.83
CA MET A 188 -1.92 -7.52 6.97
C MET A 188 -0.41 -7.34 6.75
N PHE A 189 0.11 -7.69 5.57
CA PHE A 189 1.54 -7.59 5.28
C PHE A 189 2.01 -6.15 5.08
N THR A 190 1.24 -5.34 4.33
CA THR A 190 1.63 -3.96 3.99
C THR A 190 1.42 -3.03 5.17
N PHE A 191 0.23 -3.04 5.78
CA PHE A 191 -0.16 -2.02 6.74
C PHE A 191 0.58 -2.20 8.07
N VAL A 192 0.67 -3.44 8.56
CA VAL A 192 1.44 -3.72 9.78
C VAL A 192 2.94 -3.49 9.53
N GLY A 193 3.45 -3.88 8.34
CA GLY A 193 4.84 -3.62 7.97
C GLY A 193 5.19 -2.13 7.88
N LEU A 194 4.29 -1.31 7.32
CA LEU A 194 4.47 0.15 7.26
C LEU A 194 4.35 0.78 8.65
N GLN A 195 3.39 0.35 9.46
CA GLN A 195 3.24 0.87 10.82
C GLN A 195 4.50 0.64 11.65
N GLU A 196 5.02 -0.60 11.68
CA GLU A 196 6.25 -0.95 12.39
C GLU A 196 7.46 -0.20 11.80
N LEU A 197 7.60 -0.17 10.47
CA LEU A 197 8.72 0.52 9.81
C LEU A 197 8.75 2.01 10.12
N PHE A 198 7.62 2.71 9.97
CA PHE A 198 7.56 4.14 10.21
C PHE A 198 7.67 4.49 11.69
N TYR A 199 7.26 3.60 12.59
CA TYR A 199 7.46 3.80 14.02
C TYR A 199 8.93 3.62 14.41
N ASP A 200 9.56 2.52 13.99
CA ASP A 200 10.91 2.15 14.40
C ASP A 200 12.01 2.98 13.73
N GLN A 201 11.79 3.40 12.48
CA GLN A 201 12.79 4.15 11.72
C GLN A 201 12.70 5.66 11.90
N MET A 202 11.60 6.17 12.48
CA MET A 202 11.49 7.58 12.83
C MET A 202 12.39 7.94 14.03
N PRO A 203 12.89 9.19 14.09
CA PRO A 203 13.43 9.76 15.32
C PRO A 203 12.42 9.66 16.47
N GLU A 204 12.91 9.53 17.70
CA GLU A 204 12.03 9.38 18.88
C GLU A 204 11.08 10.56 19.04
N SER A 205 11.59 11.77 18.78
CA SER A 205 10.86 13.04 18.77
C SER A 205 9.75 13.12 17.70
N LEU A 206 9.81 12.27 16.67
CA LEU A 206 8.94 12.30 15.49
C LEU A 206 8.13 11.00 15.28
N ARG A 207 8.04 10.13 16.29
CA ARG A 207 7.25 8.87 16.19
C ARG A 207 5.77 9.11 15.83
N SER A 208 5.17 10.18 16.34
CA SER A 208 3.79 10.58 15.98
C SER A 208 3.65 10.92 14.50
N LEU A 209 4.68 11.53 13.90
CA LEU A 209 4.72 11.81 12.45
C LEU A 209 4.84 10.51 11.65
N GLY A 210 5.59 9.51 12.15
CA GLY A 210 5.59 8.15 11.58
C GLY A 210 4.21 7.51 11.54
N ALA A 211 3.45 7.63 12.64
CA ALA A 211 2.08 7.15 12.69
C ALA A 211 1.17 7.87 11.68
N ALA A 212 1.28 9.20 11.58
CA ALA A 212 0.53 9.97 10.59
C ALA A 212 0.92 9.61 9.14
N ALA A 213 2.20 9.33 8.89
CA ALA A 213 2.71 9.01 7.56
C ALA A 213 2.19 7.66 7.03
N TYR A 214 2.10 6.61 7.85
CA TYR A 214 1.54 5.35 7.35
C TYR A 214 0.03 5.46 7.10
N VAL A 215 -0.72 6.16 7.96
CA VAL A 215 -2.17 6.37 7.76
C VAL A 215 -2.41 7.23 6.51
N SER A 216 -1.56 8.23 6.26
CA SER A 216 -1.69 9.11 5.10
C SER A 216 -1.54 8.37 3.76
N VAL A 217 -0.93 7.18 3.73
CA VAL A 217 -0.87 6.34 2.52
C VAL A 217 -2.27 6.05 1.99
N LEU A 218 -3.25 5.77 2.86
CA LEU A 218 -4.64 5.52 2.44
C LEU A 218 -5.31 6.82 1.96
N GLY A 219 -5.10 7.92 2.68
CA GLY A 219 -5.69 9.23 2.34
C GLY A 219 -5.18 9.74 0.99
N VAL A 220 -3.86 9.81 0.82
CA VAL A 220 -3.22 10.23 -0.44
C VAL A 220 -3.52 9.24 -1.56
N GLY A 221 -3.50 7.93 -1.26
CA GLY A 221 -3.90 6.89 -2.21
C GLY A 221 -5.33 7.07 -2.74
N SER A 222 -6.26 7.55 -1.90
CA SER A 222 -7.65 7.85 -2.32
C SER A 222 -7.72 9.02 -3.32
N PHE A 223 -6.92 10.07 -3.12
CA PHE A 223 -6.83 11.17 -4.07
C PHE A 223 -6.21 10.71 -5.39
N ILE A 224 -5.14 9.91 -5.34
CA ILE A 224 -4.51 9.33 -6.54
C ILE A 224 -5.49 8.41 -7.26
N SER A 225 -6.25 7.60 -6.53
CA SER A 225 -7.29 6.73 -7.11
C SER A 225 -8.32 7.55 -7.88
N SER A 226 -8.80 8.66 -7.31
CA SER A 226 -9.71 9.57 -8.00
C SER A 226 -9.10 10.17 -9.26
N ALA A 227 -7.83 10.60 -9.20
CA ALA A 227 -7.11 11.12 -10.35
C ALA A 227 -6.95 10.07 -11.47
N ILE A 228 -6.58 8.84 -11.12
CA ILE A 228 -6.46 7.72 -12.07
C ILE A 228 -7.81 7.45 -12.74
N ILE A 229 -8.91 7.42 -11.98
CA ILE A 229 -10.27 7.25 -12.52
C ILE A 229 -10.58 8.37 -13.51
N SER A 230 -10.33 9.63 -13.17
CA SER A 230 -10.57 10.77 -14.07
C SER A 230 -9.74 10.70 -15.34
N ILE A 231 -8.46 10.32 -15.25
CA ILE A 231 -7.57 10.15 -16.41
C ILE A 231 -8.08 9.03 -17.31
N VAL A 232 -8.39 7.86 -16.75
CA VAL A 232 -8.92 6.72 -17.51
C VAL A 232 -10.26 7.08 -18.16
N GLN A 233 -11.14 7.80 -17.47
CA GLN A 233 -12.40 8.28 -18.04
C GLN A 233 -12.19 9.26 -19.20
N ALA A 234 -11.26 10.21 -19.06
CA ALA A 234 -10.94 11.15 -20.11
C ALA A 234 -10.42 10.42 -21.36
N ILE A 235 -9.39 9.57 -21.20
CA ILE A 235 -8.76 8.83 -22.30
C ILE A 235 -9.77 7.90 -22.99
N SER A 236 -10.52 7.12 -22.21
CA SER A 236 -11.50 6.17 -22.76
C SER A 236 -12.63 6.88 -23.51
N SER A 237 -13.13 8.01 -22.99
CA SER A 237 -14.16 8.81 -23.66
C SER A 237 -13.69 9.43 -24.98
N SER A 238 -12.42 9.81 -25.09
CA SER A 238 -11.83 10.32 -26.33
C SER A 238 -11.60 9.23 -27.38
N CYS A 239 -11.40 7.98 -26.95
CA CYS A 239 -11.21 6.83 -27.83
C CYS A 239 -12.53 6.13 -28.25
N GLY A 240 -13.68 6.73 -27.93
CA GLY A 240 -15.00 6.28 -28.40
C GLY A 240 -15.78 5.38 -27.43
N GLU A 241 -15.18 4.87 -26.36
CA GLU A 241 -15.86 4.02 -25.38
C GLU A 241 -15.62 4.48 -23.93
N LYS A 242 -16.67 4.89 -23.22
CA LYS A 242 -16.56 5.21 -21.79
C LYS A 242 -16.43 3.92 -20.97
N TRP A 243 -15.21 3.61 -20.52
CA TRP A 243 -14.94 2.39 -19.74
C TRP A 243 -15.61 2.40 -18.36
N LEU A 244 -15.64 3.55 -17.69
CA LEU A 244 -16.17 3.68 -16.32
C LEU A 244 -17.49 4.46 -16.34
N GLY A 245 -18.58 3.74 -16.60
CA GLY A 245 -19.95 4.27 -16.62
C GLY A 245 -20.79 3.92 -15.39
N ASN A 246 -21.99 4.52 -15.31
CA ASN A 246 -22.96 4.18 -14.26
C ASN A 246 -23.46 2.73 -14.41
N ASN A 247 -23.76 2.31 -15.65
CA ASN A 247 -24.10 0.93 -15.95
C ASN A 247 -22.83 0.05 -15.96
N LEU A 248 -22.68 -0.78 -14.93
CA LEU A 248 -21.52 -1.67 -14.83
C LEU A 248 -21.55 -2.83 -15.84
N ASN A 249 -22.72 -3.22 -16.36
CA ASN A 249 -22.83 -4.29 -17.35
C ASN A 249 -22.27 -3.89 -18.72
N ARG A 250 -22.26 -2.58 -19.01
CA ARG A 250 -21.61 -1.98 -20.19
C ARG A 250 -20.20 -1.46 -19.91
N ALA A 251 -19.89 -1.18 -18.65
CA ALA A 251 -18.57 -0.69 -18.24
C ALA A 251 -17.51 -1.78 -18.41
N HIS A 252 -16.32 -1.35 -18.85
CA HIS A 252 -15.12 -2.18 -18.93
C HIS A 252 -14.29 -2.03 -17.65
N LEU A 253 -14.89 -2.42 -16.52
CA LEU A 253 -14.23 -2.37 -15.22
C LEU A 253 -13.03 -3.34 -15.16
N ASP A 254 -13.06 -4.41 -15.95
CA ASP A 254 -11.94 -5.33 -16.15
C ASP A 254 -10.70 -4.62 -16.72
N TYR A 255 -10.87 -3.73 -17.71
CA TYR A 255 -9.75 -2.94 -18.25
C TYR A 255 -9.18 -1.97 -17.22
N PHE A 256 -10.05 -1.36 -16.40
CA PHE A 256 -9.58 -0.52 -15.29
C PHE A 256 -8.76 -1.32 -14.27
N TYR A 257 -9.18 -2.53 -13.92
CA TYR A 257 -8.39 -3.41 -13.03
C TYR A 257 -7.06 -3.84 -13.66
N TRP A 258 -7.01 -4.08 -14.97
CA TRP A 258 -5.74 -4.32 -15.66
C TRP A 258 -4.79 -3.11 -15.62
N VAL A 259 -5.33 -1.88 -15.75
CA VAL A 259 -4.53 -0.65 -15.58
C VAL A 259 -3.98 -0.58 -14.15
N LEU A 260 -4.81 -0.83 -13.12
CA LEU A 260 -4.33 -0.85 -11.74
C LEU A 260 -3.31 -1.95 -11.48
N ALA A 261 -3.44 -3.13 -12.10
CA ALA A 261 -2.44 -4.19 -12.04
C ALA A 261 -1.11 -3.76 -12.68
N GLY A 262 -1.15 -3.16 -13.88
CA GLY A 262 0.06 -2.65 -14.55
C GLY A 262 0.78 -1.57 -13.73
N LEU A 263 0.03 -0.61 -13.19
CA LEU A 263 0.57 0.44 -12.30
C LEU A 263 1.13 -0.15 -11.01
N SER A 264 0.46 -1.16 -10.42
CA SER A 264 0.94 -1.85 -9.22
C SER A 264 2.23 -2.63 -9.48
N ALA A 265 2.37 -3.26 -10.66
CA ALA A 265 3.59 -3.95 -11.05
C ALA A 265 4.77 -2.98 -11.22
N LEU A 266 4.55 -1.85 -11.90
CA LEU A 266 5.57 -0.79 -12.01
C LEU A 266 5.96 -0.27 -10.63
N ASN A 267 4.97 0.03 -9.79
CA ASN A 267 5.19 0.48 -8.42
C ASN A 267 5.98 -0.54 -7.58
N LEU A 268 5.69 -1.84 -7.73
CA LEU A 268 6.44 -2.90 -7.05
C LEU A 268 7.91 -2.92 -7.49
N CYS A 269 8.21 -2.74 -8.78
CA CYS A 269 9.59 -2.62 -9.26
C CYS A 269 10.31 -1.42 -8.63
N VAL A 270 9.65 -0.26 -8.56
CA VAL A 270 10.19 0.95 -7.91
C VAL A 270 10.39 0.73 -6.42
N TYR A 271 9.43 0.07 -5.76
CA TYR A 271 9.53 -0.31 -4.34
C TYR A 271 10.76 -1.19 -4.10
N LEU A 272 10.94 -2.26 -4.87
CA LEU A 272 12.07 -3.18 -4.73
C LEU A 272 13.40 -2.44 -4.94
N TRP A 273 13.47 -1.54 -5.92
CA TRP A 273 14.64 -0.69 -6.13
C TRP A 273 14.96 0.19 -4.91
N ASN A 274 13.94 0.82 -4.32
CA ASN A 274 14.09 1.65 -3.13
C ASN A 274 14.47 0.82 -1.90
N ALA A 275 13.82 -0.34 -1.71
CA ALA A 275 14.05 -1.25 -0.59
C ALA A 275 15.48 -1.82 -0.60
N MET A 276 16.02 -2.18 -1.76
CA MET A 276 17.41 -2.65 -1.89
C MET A 276 18.45 -1.58 -1.52
N ARG A 277 18.11 -0.30 -1.68
CA ARG A 277 18.98 0.84 -1.34
C ARG A 277 18.72 1.39 0.07
N TYR A 278 17.68 0.91 0.75
CA TYR A 278 17.30 1.39 2.06
C TYR A 278 18.24 0.85 3.12
N MET A 279 18.70 1.73 4.01
CA MET A 279 19.51 1.36 5.16
C MET A 279 18.74 1.64 6.44
N TYR A 280 18.55 0.58 7.23
CA TYR A 280 17.95 0.66 8.55
C TYR A 280 18.78 1.56 9.48
N LYS A 281 18.10 2.29 10.37
CA LYS A 281 18.70 2.99 11.49
C LYS A 281 19.43 1.96 12.38
N LYS A 282 20.69 2.23 12.73
CA LYS A 282 21.41 1.43 13.74
C LYS A 282 20.80 1.73 15.11
N LEU A 283 20.45 0.69 15.85
CA LEU A 283 20.02 0.81 17.24
C LEU A 283 21.28 0.76 18.14
N GLU A 284 21.38 1.66 19.11
CA GLU A 284 22.51 1.77 20.05
C GLU A 284 22.82 0.46 20.83
N GLY A 285 21.90 -0.52 20.83
CA GLY A 285 22.11 -1.83 21.45
C GLY A 285 23.09 -2.76 20.74
N ASP A 286 23.36 -2.56 19.44
CA ASP A 286 24.31 -3.40 18.69
C ASP A 286 25.78 -3.08 19.02
N GLU A 287 26.08 -1.92 19.59
CA GLU A 287 27.44 -1.55 20.02
C GLU A 287 27.85 -2.23 21.35
N ILE A 288 26.88 -2.60 22.19
CA ILE A 288 27.14 -3.27 23.48
C ILE A 288 27.42 -4.77 23.27
N LEU A 289 26.91 -5.36 22.19
CA LEU A 289 27.15 -6.77 21.83
C LEU A 289 28.39 -6.97 20.94
N ALA A 290 28.84 -5.94 20.22
CA ALA A 290 30.08 -5.98 19.43
C ALA A 290 31.34 -5.62 20.26
N SER A 291 31.16 -5.14 21.50
CA SER A 291 32.25 -4.79 22.43
C SER A 291 32.45 -5.80 23.59
N LYS A 292 31.77 -6.95 23.54
CA LYS A 292 32.02 -8.13 24.39
C LYS A 292 32.52 -9.30 23.55
#